data_AF-A0A524EJ63-F1
#
_entry.id   AF-A0A524EJ63-F1
#
_cell.length_a   1.000
_cell.length_b   1.000
_cell.length_c   1.000
_cell.angle_alpha   90.00
_cell.angle_beta   90.00
_cell.angle_gamma   90.00
#
_symmetry.space_group_name_H-M   'P 1'
#
loop_
_entity.id
_entity.type
_entity.pdbx_description
1 polymer ?
#
loop_
_entity_poly.entity_id
_entity_poly.type
_entity_poly.pdbx_seq_one_letter_code
_entity_poly.pdbx_strand_id
1 'polypeptide(L)'
;MSENNTNQSELLLREILNEALVRDSFLFIILYLFILAQGWDNLLLLLFPIISISFALFFRVIGTNKKKILYKKQLIFYNPLGAENKNADRLIFIALLQLILLFWIGAESIYHPQLVNDFGLYFNLIYFLIYSFGFFWIFLGIWDYCKIVIDLSEIDLSDFKQTSAEYKRVVISELKLGKIELISYLNIVL
;
A
#
# COMPACT_ATOMS: atom_id res chain seq x y z
N MET A 1 -42.68 -8.14 5.88
CA MET A 1 -42.28 -7.67 7.22
C MET A 1 -41.60 -8.83 7.92
N SER A 2 -40.34 -8.80 8.37
CA SER A 2 -39.33 -7.76 8.44
C SER A 2 -37.99 -8.29 7.93
N GLU A 3 -37.20 -7.36 7.41
CA GLU A 3 -35.78 -7.44 7.09
C GLU A 3 -34.95 -8.23 8.11
N ASN A 4 -34.04 -9.06 7.62
CA ASN A 4 -32.82 -9.48 8.34
C ASN A 4 -31.75 -9.86 7.29
N ASN A 5 -31.39 -8.90 6.43
CA ASN A 5 -30.24 -8.99 5.52
C ASN A 5 -29.05 -8.15 6.05
N THR A 6 -28.82 -8.18 7.37
CA THR A 6 -27.86 -7.30 8.05
C THR A 6 -26.54 -7.95 8.47
N ASN A 7 -26.23 -9.18 8.05
CA ASN A 7 -25.04 -9.85 8.55
C ASN A 7 -24.06 -10.20 7.43
N GLN A 8 -23.19 -9.25 7.05
CA GLN A 8 -21.78 -9.47 6.63
C GLN A 8 -21.09 -8.21 6.05
N SER A 9 -21.49 -6.99 6.45
CA SER A 9 -20.80 -5.76 6.05
C SER A 9 -19.71 -5.30 7.04
N GLU A 10 -19.50 -6.01 8.14
CA GLU A 10 -18.51 -5.61 9.14
C GLU A 10 -17.10 -6.09 8.76
N LEU A 11 -16.12 -5.21 8.95
CA LEU A 11 -14.71 -5.54 8.89
C LEU A 11 -14.41 -6.52 10.03
N LEU A 12 -14.22 -7.80 9.71
CA LEU A 12 -13.72 -8.74 10.71
C LEU A 12 -12.27 -8.36 10.99
N LEU A 13 -11.96 -7.98 12.24
CA LEU A 13 -10.61 -7.64 12.69
C LEU A 13 -9.57 -8.69 12.25
N ARG A 14 -9.98 -9.97 12.18
CA ARG A 14 -9.17 -11.10 11.72
C ARG A 14 -8.70 -10.99 10.26
N GLU A 15 -9.44 -10.32 9.39
CA GLU A 15 -9.07 -10.15 7.98
C GLU A 15 -8.09 -8.99 7.77
N ILE A 16 -8.08 -8.00 8.69
CA ILE A 16 -7.06 -6.96 8.74
C ILE A 16 -5.78 -7.51 9.40
N LEU A 17 -5.94 -8.25 10.50
CA LEU A 17 -4.87 -8.88 11.27
C LEU A 17 -4.43 -10.20 10.64
N ASN A 18 -3.83 -10.12 9.45
CA ASN A 18 -3.13 -11.26 8.87
C ASN A 18 -1.90 -11.63 9.73
N GLU A 19 -1.50 -12.90 9.73
CA GLU A 19 -0.33 -13.42 10.45
C GLU A 19 0.93 -12.59 10.16
N ALA A 20 1.15 -12.23 8.89
CA ALA A 20 2.27 -11.38 8.48
C ALA A 20 2.24 -10.01 9.17
N LEU A 21 1.07 -9.36 9.27
CA LEU A 21 0.93 -8.05 9.92
C LEU A 21 1.15 -8.16 11.42
N VAL A 22 0.65 -9.22 12.06
CA VAL A 22 0.87 -9.48 13.50
C VAL A 22 2.36 -9.71 13.78
N ARG A 23 3.02 -10.57 12.99
CA ARG A 23 4.47 -10.81 13.06
C ARG A 23 5.26 -9.52 12.90
N ASP A 24 4.95 -8.73 11.86
CA ASP A 24 5.70 -7.51 11.55
C ASP A 24 5.44 -6.42 12.60
N SER A 25 4.22 -6.32 13.14
CA SER A 25 3.89 -5.41 14.24
C SER A 25 4.60 -5.80 15.53
N PHE A 26 4.67 -7.11 15.82
CA PHE A 26 5.42 -7.61 16.97
C PHE A 26 6.91 -7.30 16.84
N LEU A 27 7.49 -7.54 15.66
CA LEU A 27 8.89 -7.23 15.37
C LEU A 27 9.15 -5.72 15.46
N PHE A 28 8.25 -4.89 14.93
CA PHE A 28 8.31 -3.44 15.06
C PHE A 28 8.34 -3.01 16.52
N ILE A 29 7.42 -3.52 17.35
CA ILE A 29 7.34 -3.17 18.78
C ILE A 29 8.62 -3.57 19.52
N ILE A 30 9.15 -4.76 19.27
CA ILE A 30 10.39 -5.22 19.91
C ILE A 30 11.56 -4.31 19.55
N LEU A 31 11.79 -4.05 18.26
CA LEU A 31 12.87 -3.17 17.82
C LEU A 31 12.71 -1.76 18.38
N TYR A 32 11.48 -1.24 18.39
CA TYR A 32 11.17 0.06 18.94
C TYR A 32 11.52 0.15 20.43
N LEU A 33 11.15 -0.86 21.22
CA LEU A 33 11.50 -0.93 22.64
C LEU A 33 13.01 -1.04 22.87
N PHE A 34 13.73 -1.79 22.03
CA PHE A 34 15.18 -1.86 22.14
C PHE A 34 15.86 -0.52 21.90
N ILE A 35 15.40 0.26 20.92
CA ILE A 35 15.96 1.61 20.67
C ILE A 35 15.65 2.55 21.83
N LEU A 36 14.44 2.48 22.41
CA LEU A 36 14.12 3.26 23.60
C LEU A 36 15.01 2.88 24.79
N ALA A 37 15.29 1.58 24.97
CA ALA A 37 16.16 1.09 26.02
C ALA A 37 17.63 1.50 25.85
N GLN A 38 18.08 1.82 24.62
CA GLN A 38 19.42 2.37 24.39
C GLN A 38 19.61 3.78 24.98
N GLY A 39 18.55 4.49 25.35
CA GLY A 39 18.65 5.76 26.07
C GLY A 39 19.17 6.93 25.22
N TRP A 40 18.72 6.98 23.96
CA TRP A 40 19.20 7.92 22.97
C TRP A 40 18.60 9.32 23.06
N ASP A 41 19.41 10.35 22.83
CA ASP A 41 18.98 11.74 22.87
C ASP A 41 18.04 12.11 21.70
N ASN A 42 18.23 11.50 20.52
CA ASN A 42 17.49 11.84 19.30
C ASN A 42 16.23 10.99 19.08
N LEU A 43 15.30 11.03 20.05
CA LEU A 43 14.03 10.31 19.97
C LEU A 43 13.11 10.78 18.82
N LEU A 44 13.32 11.98 18.29
CA LEU A 44 12.54 12.51 17.15
C LEU A 44 12.64 11.62 15.91
N LEU A 45 13.77 10.92 15.72
CA LEU A 45 13.93 10.01 14.60
C LEU A 45 12.98 8.82 14.66
N LEU A 46 12.46 8.46 15.84
CA LEU A 46 11.46 7.39 15.97
C LEU A 46 10.10 7.77 15.38
N LEU A 47 9.83 9.04 15.10
CA LEU A 47 8.57 9.47 14.48
C LEU A 47 8.43 8.94 13.04
N PHE A 48 9.52 8.85 12.28
CA PHE A 48 9.46 8.43 10.88
C PHE A 48 8.98 6.98 10.69
N PRO A 49 9.50 5.95 11.41
CA PRO A 49 8.97 4.60 11.31
C PRO A 49 7.53 4.50 11.83
N ILE A 50 7.12 5.33 12.80
CA ILE A 50 5.72 5.42 13.24
C ILE A 50 4.82 5.96 12.12
N ILE A 51 5.26 6.99 11.40
CA ILE A 51 4.51 7.53 10.26
C ILE A 51 4.40 6.45 9.17
N SER A 52 5.52 5.79 8.83
CA SER A 52 5.55 4.71 7.84
C SER A 52 4.59 3.56 8.19
N ILE A 53 4.59 3.08 9.45
CA ILE A 53 3.68 2.00 9.88
C ILE A 53 2.23 2.44 9.89
N SER A 54 1.95 3.70 10.26
CA SER A 54 0.59 4.26 10.25
C SER A 54 0.01 4.30 8.84
N PHE A 55 0.79 4.77 7.86
CA PHE A 55 0.39 4.72 6.45
C PHE A 55 0.24 3.29 5.95
N ALA A 56 1.10 2.36 6.38
CA ALA A 56 0.96 0.96 6.00
C ALA A 56 -0.35 0.35 6.49
N LEU A 57 -0.73 0.60 7.75
CA LEU A 57 -2.01 0.16 8.30
C LEU A 57 -3.19 0.78 7.54
N PHE A 58 -3.12 2.07 7.24
CA PHE A 58 -4.12 2.76 6.43
C PHE A 58 -4.32 2.09 5.06
N PHE A 59 -3.23 1.81 4.32
CA PHE A 59 -3.31 1.12 3.04
C PHE A 59 -3.82 -0.31 3.17
N ARG A 60 -3.46 -1.04 4.23
CA ARG A 60 -3.97 -2.39 4.48
C ARG A 60 -5.49 -2.38 4.70
N VAL A 61 -6.00 -1.45 5.51
CA VAL A 61 -7.44 -1.31 5.77
C VAL A 61 -8.20 -1.02 4.47
N ILE A 62 -7.71 -0.07 3.65
CA ILE A 62 -8.30 0.22 2.34
C ILE A 62 -8.26 -1.01 1.43
N GLY A 63 -7.11 -1.68 1.36
CA GLY A 63 -6.91 -2.87 0.52
C GLY A 63 -7.84 -4.02 0.90
N THR A 64 -8.05 -4.28 2.19
CA THR A 64 -8.97 -5.32 2.68
C THR A 64 -10.43 -4.95 2.42
N ASN A 65 -10.83 -3.70 2.68
CA ASN A 65 -12.18 -3.23 2.38
C ASN A 65 -12.53 -3.31 0.90
N LYS A 66 -11.60 -2.90 0.05
CA LYS A 66 -11.77 -2.92 -1.40
C LYS A 66 -11.93 -4.34 -1.94
N LYS A 67 -11.20 -5.33 -1.40
CA LYS A 67 -11.39 -6.75 -1.76
C LYS A 67 -12.85 -7.19 -1.51
N LYS A 68 -13.47 -6.78 -0.41
CA LYS A 68 -14.89 -7.09 -0.14
C LYS A 68 -15.85 -6.40 -1.10
N ILE A 69 -15.59 -5.15 -1.46
CA ILE A 69 -16.43 -4.43 -2.44
C ILE A 69 -16.34 -5.12 -3.80
N LEU A 70 -15.18 -5.63 -4.20
CA LEU A 70 -15.01 -6.44 -5.42
C LEU A 70 -15.83 -7.74 -5.43
N TYR A 71 -16.11 -8.33 -4.25
CA TYR A 71 -16.99 -9.50 -4.16
C TYR A 71 -18.47 -9.14 -4.33
N LYS A 72 -18.85 -7.87 -4.09
CA LYS A 72 -20.16 -7.37 -4.52
C LYS A 72 -20.06 -7.03 -6.00
N LYS A 73 -20.81 -7.76 -6.83
CA LYS A 73 -20.88 -7.50 -8.27
C LYS A 73 -21.26 -6.03 -8.51
N GLN A 74 -20.35 -5.26 -9.09
CA GLN A 74 -20.57 -3.86 -9.45
C GLN A 74 -20.20 -3.68 -10.91
N LEU A 75 -21.05 -2.96 -11.65
CA LEU A 75 -20.86 -2.67 -13.08
C LEU A 75 -19.57 -1.87 -13.33
N ILE A 76 -19.24 -0.94 -12.43
CA ILE A 76 -18.08 -0.05 -12.55
C ILE A 76 -17.19 -0.23 -11.32
N PHE A 77 -15.93 -0.57 -11.56
CA PHE A 77 -14.89 -0.70 -10.56
C PHE A 77 -13.85 0.39 -10.73
N TYR A 78 -13.78 1.29 -9.74
CA TYR A 78 -12.78 2.35 -9.67
C TYR A 78 -11.67 1.97 -8.68
N ASN A 79 -10.42 1.95 -9.16
CA ASN A 79 -9.25 1.67 -8.34
C ASN A 79 -8.18 2.76 -8.50
N PRO A 80 -8.23 3.83 -7.69
CA PRO A 80 -7.31 4.97 -7.83
C PRO A 80 -5.88 4.67 -7.36
N LEU A 81 -5.74 3.85 -6.31
CA LEU A 81 -4.44 3.62 -5.65
C LEU A 81 -3.76 2.33 -6.11
N GLY A 82 -4.53 1.42 -6.68
CA GLY A 82 -4.01 0.30 -7.47
C GLY A 82 -3.52 -0.88 -6.64
N ALA A 83 -2.53 -0.62 -5.78
CA ALA A 83 -1.66 -1.59 -5.14
C ALA A 83 -1.57 -1.36 -3.62
N GLU A 84 -2.70 -1.13 -2.95
CA GLU A 84 -2.73 -0.73 -1.55
C GLU A 84 -2.03 -1.75 -0.64
N ASN A 85 -2.32 -3.04 -0.82
CA ASN A 85 -1.65 -4.09 -0.04
C ASN A 85 -0.14 -4.17 -0.30
N LYS A 86 0.32 -3.93 -1.54
CA LYS A 86 1.76 -3.92 -1.85
C LYS A 86 2.44 -2.69 -1.25
N ASN A 87 1.79 -1.54 -1.31
CA ASN A 87 2.28 -0.31 -0.70
C ASN A 87 2.33 -0.43 0.82
N ALA A 88 1.36 -1.11 1.43
CA ALA A 88 1.40 -1.44 2.86
C ALA A 88 2.62 -2.31 3.21
N ASP A 89 2.87 -3.39 2.47
CA ASP A 89 4.01 -4.28 2.73
C ASP A 89 5.35 -3.55 2.57
N ARG A 90 5.48 -2.69 1.55
CA ARG A 90 6.66 -1.86 1.32
C ARG A 90 6.92 -0.87 2.45
N LEU A 91 5.87 -0.21 2.95
CA LEU A 91 5.99 0.74 4.06
C LEU A 91 6.31 0.06 5.38
N ILE A 92 5.78 -1.15 5.64
CA ILE A 92 6.18 -1.98 6.78
C ILE A 92 7.67 -2.30 6.67
N PHE A 93 8.13 -2.79 5.51
CA PHE A 93 9.53 -3.10 5.28
C PHE A 93 10.44 -1.89 5.55
N ILE A 94 10.03 -0.69 5.11
CA ILE A 94 10.81 0.53 5.32
C ILE A 94 10.79 0.97 6.77
N ALA A 95 9.65 0.88 7.46
CA ALA A 95 9.59 1.15 8.89
C ALA A 95 10.55 0.24 9.68
N LEU A 96 10.59 -1.06 9.35
CA LEU A 96 11.51 -2.01 9.99
C LEU A 96 12.97 -1.70 9.65
N LEU A 97 13.27 -1.40 8.39
CA LEU A 97 14.62 -1.03 7.96
C LEU A 97 15.09 0.26 8.65
N GLN A 98 14.22 1.25 8.81
CA GLN A 98 14.48 2.48 9.55
C GLN A 98 14.78 2.19 11.02
N LEU A 99 14.03 1.30 11.67
CA LEU A 99 14.30 0.89 13.06
C LEU A 99 15.63 0.16 13.19
N ILE A 100 15.97 -0.74 12.26
CA ILE A 100 17.28 -1.42 12.26
C ILE A 100 18.41 -0.40 12.11
N LEU A 101 18.27 0.56 11.19
CA LEU A 101 19.26 1.62 11.00
C LEU A 101 19.40 2.48 12.28
N LEU A 102 18.28 2.86 12.90
CA LEU A 102 18.29 3.61 14.15
C LEU A 102 18.88 2.82 15.31
N PHE A 103 18.63 1.53 15.39
CA PHE A 103 19.24 0.66 16.40
C PHE A 103 20.75 0.55 16.21
N TRP A 104 21.21 0.53 14.96
CA TRP A 104 22.65 0.45 14.66
C TRP A 104 23.35 1.78 14.94
N ILE A 105 22.84 2.90 14.38
CA ILE A 105 23.32 4.23 14.74
C ILE A 105 23.27 4.34 16.27
N GLY A 106 22.17 3.85 16.86
CA GLY A 106 21.87 3.46 18.24
C GLY A 106 23.07 3.00 19.06
N ALA A 107 23.58 1.84 18.67
CA ALA A 107 24.76 1.28 19.30
C ALA A 107 25.99 2.18 19.10
N GLU A 108 26.19 2.73 17.91
CA GLU A 108 27.39 3.50 17.57
C GLU A 108 27.53 4.81 18.36
N SER A 109 26.45 5.51 18.74
CA SER A 109 26.64 6.72 19.57
C SER A 109 27.16 6.40 20.98
N ILE A 110 26.84 5.20 21.48
CA ILE A 110 27.26 4.75 22.81
C ILE A 110 28.71 4.29 22.75
N TYR A 111 29.07 3.48 21.74
CA TYR A 111 30.41 2.91 21.63
C TYR A 111 31.44 3.86 21.00
N HIS A 112 31.02 4.65 20.01
CA HIS A 112 31.87 5.52 19.20
C HIS A 112 31.22 6.91 19.00
N PRO A 113 31.04 7.72 20.06
CA PRO A 113 30.34 9.00 19.97
C PRO A 113 30.96 9.99 18.97
N GLN A 114 32.28 9.89 18.77
CA GLN A 114 33.03 10.71 17.80
C GLN A 114 32.53 10.47 16.36
N LEU A 115 32.25 9.22 16.00
CA LEU A 115 31.78 8.86 14.67
C LEU A 115 30.40 9.46 14.37
N VAL A 116 29.50 9.40 15.36
CA VAL A 116 28.15 9.96 15.21
C VAL A 116 28.17 11.49 15.19
N ASN A 117 29.06 12.12 15.96
CA ASN A 117 29.21 13.57 15.96
C ASN A 117 29.80 14.08 14.63
N ASP A 118 30.84 13.43 14.12
CA ASP A 118 31.54 13.88 12.92
C ASP A 118 30.77 13.53 11.64
N PHE A 119 30.07 12.39 11.61
CA PHE A 119 29.37 11.88 10.42
C PHE A 119 27.83 11.89 10.54
N GLY A 120 27.27 12.54 11.57
CA GLY A 120 25.83 12.58 11.84
C GLY A 120 24.97 13.01 10.64
N LEU A 121 25.48 13.95 9.82
CA LEU A 121 24.81 14.37 8.59
C LEU A 121 24.61 13.22 7.60
N TYR A 122 25.64 12.39 7.39
CA TYR A 122 25.57 11.27 6.45
C TYR A 122 24.59 10.20 6.92
N PHE A 123 24.58 9.89 8.22
CA PHE A 123 23.61 8.97 8.81
C PHE A 123 22.18 9.46 8.61
N ASN A 124 21.92 10.73 8.90
CA ASN A 124 20.61 11.33 8.72
C ASN A 124 20.20 11.35 7.24
N LEU A 125 21.12 11.66 6.32
CA LEU A 125 20.83 11.67 4.89
C LEU A 125 20.42 10.28 4.39
N ILE A 126 21.17 9.23 4.74
CA ILE A 126 20.83 7.84 4.37
C ILE A 126 19.47 7.47 4.96
N TYR A 127 19.24 7.83 6.23
CA TYR A 127 17.97 7.58 6.92
C TYR A 127 16.78 8.25 6.23
N PHE A 128 16.89 9.53 5.88
CA PHE A 128 15.85 10.27 5.17
C PHE A 128 15.64 9.79 3.74
N LEU A 129 16.69 9.31 3.08
CA LEU A 129 16.60 8.73 1.75
C LEU A 129 15.76 7.44 1.81
N ILE A 130 16.04 6.55 2.76
CA ILE A 130 15.26 5.31 2.97
C ILE A 130 13.78 5.66 3.24
N TYR A 131 13.53 6.63 4.12
CA TYR A 131 12.18 7.11 4.42
C TYR A 131 11.45 7.57 3.15
N SER A 132 12.06 8.51 2.42
CA SER A 132 11.45 9.17 1.26
C SER A 132 11.23 8.17 0.11
N PHE A 133 12.15 7.24 -0.08
CA PHE A 133 12.05 6.21 -1.09
C PHE A 133 10.84 5.29 -0.89
N GLY A 134 10.41 5.09 0.37
CA GLY A 134 9.21 4.32 0.67
C GLY A 134 7.93 4.95 0.22
N PHE A 135 7.81 6.25 0.42
CA PHE A 135 6.68 7.01 -0.08
C PHE A 135 6.75 7.17 -1.61
N PHE A 136 7.95 7.24 -2.19
CA PHE A 136 8.12 7.26 -3.64
C PHE A 136 7.51 6.01 -4.32
N TRP A 137 7.64 4.83 -3.71
CA TRP A 137 7.02 3.61 -4.23
C TRP A 137 5.49 3.66 -4.34
N ILE A 138 4.82 4.52 -3.58
CA ILE A 138 3.36 4.70 -3.69
C ILE A 138 3.02 5.25 -5.06
N PHE A 139 3.77 6.24 -5.57
CA PHE A 139 3.55 6.83 -6.89
C PHE A 139 3.73 5.80 -8.00
N LEU A 140 4.75 4.94 -7.90
CA LEU A 140 4.92 3.82 -8.83
C LEU A 140 3.75 2.83 -8.76
N GLY A 141 3.23 2.57 -7.55
CA GLY A 141 2.03 1.76 -7.35
C GLY A 141 0.77 2.37 -8.01
N ILE A 142 0.60 3.68 -7.94
CA ILE A 142 -0.52 4.38 -8.61
C ILE A 142 -0.35 4.26 -10.12
N TRP A 143 0.85 4.53 -10.63
CA TRP A 143 1.14 4.50 -12.06
C TRP A 143 0.85 3.14 -12.71
N ASP A 144 1.29 2.06 -12.06
CA ASP A 144 1.19 0.71 -12.63
C ASP A 144 -0.18 0.04 -12.43
N TYR A 145 -0.91 0.43 -11.38
CA TYR A 145 -2.09 -0.34 -10.94
C TYR A 145 -3.39 0.47 -10.87
N CYS A 146 -3.35 1.79 -11.09
CA CYS A 146 -4.56 2.60 -11.21
C CYS A 146 -5.35 2.16 -12.45
N LYS A 147 -6.59 1.73 -12.23
CA LYS A 147 -7.45 1.25 -13.31
C LYS A 147 -8.93 1.48 -13.03
N ILE A 148 -9.66 1.73 -14.11
CA ILE A 148 -11.13 1.72 -14.13
C ILE A 148 -11.56 0.50 -14.96
N VAL A 149 -12.29 -0.41 -14.34
CA VAL A 149 -12.76 -1.64 -14.99
C VAL A 149 -14.28 -1.60 -15.03
N ILE A 150 -14.87 -1.74 -16.23
CA ILE A 150 -16.31 -1.99 -16.37
C ILE A 150 -16.51 -3.48 -16.58
N ASP A 151 -17.28 -4.11 -15.69
CA ASP A 151 -17.65 -5.51 -15.78
C ASP A 151 -19.02 -5.62 -16.47
N LEU A 152 -19.00 -6.02 -17.74
CA LEU A 152 -20.19 -6.13 -18.60
C LEU A 152 -20.83 -7.52 -18.54
N SER A 153 -20.39 -8.38 -17.61
CA SER A 153 -20.80 -9.79 -17.57
C SER A 153 -22.28 -10.06 -17.29
N GLU A 154 -23.05 -9.06 -16.85
CA GLU A 154 -24.50 -9.15 -16.60
C GLU A 154 -25.35 -8.39 -17.62
N ILE A 155 -24.75 -7.73 -18.61
CA ILE A 155 -25.53 -7.21 -19.74
C ILE A 155 -25.81 -8.39 -20.67
N ASP A 156 -27.08 -8.74 -20.80
CA ASP A 156 -27.54 -9.78 -21.73
C ASP A 156 -27.27 -9.30 -23.17
N LEU A 157 -26.06 -9.56 -23.66
CA LEU A 157 -25.58 -9.21 -25.01
C LEU A 157 -26.11 -10.19 -26.07
N SER A 158 -27.29 -10.78 -25.85
CA SER A 158 -27.92 -11.72 -26.78
C SER A 158 -28.19 -11.10 -28.16
N ASP A 159 -28.22 -9.77 -28.27
CA ASP A 159 -28.36 -9.05 -29.54
C ASP A 159 -27.02 -8.74 -30.25
N PHE A 160 -25.87 -8.85 -29.56
CA PHE A 160 -24.55 -8.69 -30.19
C PHE A 160 -23.99 -10.05 -30.57
N LYS A 161 -24.42 -10.54 -31.74
CA LYS A 161 -23.84 -11.71 -32.38
C LYS A 161 -22.32 -11.55 -32.52
N GLN A 162 -21.62 -12.48 -31.89
CA GLN A 162 -20.36 -13.03 -32.40
C GLN A 162 -19.16 -12.08 -32.38
N THR A 163 -18.66 -11.72 -31.18
CA THR A 163 -17.22 -11.37 -31.07
C THR A 163 -16.68 -11.68 -29.68
N SER A 164 -15.72 -12.61 -29.68
CA SER A 164 -14.74 -13.00 -28.65
C SER A 164 -15.08 -12.83 -27.15
N ALA A 165 -14.84 -13.91 -26.42
CA ALA A 165 -14.79 -13.97 -24.94
C ALA A 165 -13.78 -12.98 -24.28
N GLU A 166 -13.08 -12.17 -25.07
CA GLU A 166 -12.14 -11.12 -24.66
C GLU A 166 -12.83 -9.84 -24.16
N TYR A 167 -14.10 -9.61 -24.50
CA TYR A 167 -14.83 -8.37 -24.12
C TYR A 167 -15.48 -8.41 -22.72
N LYS A 168 -15.23 -9.46 -21.92
CA LYS A 168 -15.91 -9.64 -20.63
C LYS A 168 -15.50 -8.63 -19.54
N ARG A 169 -14.41 -7.89 -19.74
CA ARG A 169 -13.98 -6.75 -18.91
C ARG A 169 -13.33 -5.69 -19.78
N VAL A 170 -13.94 -4.52 -19.87
CA VAL A 170 -13.36 -3.37 -20.58
C VAL A 170 -12.63 -2.50 -19.56
N VAL A 171 -11.30 -2.42 -19.67
CA VAL A 171 -10.48 -1.50 -18.87
C VAL A 171 -10.45 -0.16 -19.62
N ILE A 172 -11.11 0.86 -19.07
CA ILE A 172 -11.33 2.15 -19.78
C ILE A 172 -10.17 3.12 -19.59
N SER A 173 -9.46 3.03 -18.47
CA SER A 173 -8.25 3.82 -18.27
C SER A 173 -7.23 3.00 -17.49
N GLU A 174 -6.19 2.53 -18.18
CA GLU A 174 -4.89 2.33 -17.57
C GLU A 174 -4.13 3.66 -17.74
N LEU A 175 -3.37 4.12 -16.75
CA LEU A 175 -2.40 5.23 -16.95
C LEU A 175 -1.26 4.85 -17.92
N LYS A 176 -1.26 3.63 -18.46
CA LYS A 176 -0.45 3.23 -19.61
C LYS A 176 -0.94 3.94 -20.87
N LEU A 177 -0.32 5.08 -21.17
CA LEU A 177 -0.45 5.85 -22.41
C LEU A 177 -0.38 5.01 -23.70
N GLY A 178 0.30 3.85 -23.69
CA GLY A 178 0.45 3.00 -24.88
C GLY A 178 -0.79 2.19 -25.29
N LYS A 179 -1.88 2.15 -24.51
CA LYS A 179 -3.10 1.39 -24.85
C LYS A 179 -4.35 2.25 -25.09
N ILE A 180 -4.28 3.55 -24.82
CA ILE A 180 -5.41 4.46 -24.93
C ILE A 180 -5.80 4.73 -26.39
N GLU A 181 -4.89 4.51 -27.34
CA GLU A 181 -5.17 4.74 -28.77
C GLU A 181 -6.31 3.84 -29.30
N LEU A 182 -6.46 2.60 -28.83
CA LEU A 182 -7.35 1.63 -29.48
C LEU A 182 -8.86 1.88 -29.21
N ILE A 183 -9.22 2.46 -28.06
CA ILE A 183 -10.62 2.76 -27.72
C ILE A 183 -11.05 4.11 -28.31
N SER A 184 -10.13 5.07 -28.43
CA SER A 184 -10.39 6.37 -29.06
C SER A 184 -10.75 6.23 -30.54
N TYR A 185 -10.07 5.37 -31.30
CA TYR A 185 -10.34 5.20 -32.73
C TYR A 185 -11.69 4.51 -33.02
N LEU A 186 -12.17 3.64 -32.13
CA LEU A 186 -13.47 2.97 -32.31
C LEU A 186 -14.67 3.91 -32.13
N ASN A 187 -14.52 5.00 -31.37
CA ASN A 187 -15.58 6.00 -31.15
C ASN A 187 -15.56 7.16 -32.16
N ILE A 188 -14.57 7.22 -33.05
CA ILE A 188 -14.47 8.23 -34.13
C ILE A 188 -14.96 7.67 -35.48
N VAL A 189 -15.12 6.35 -35.60
CA VAL A 189 -15.46 5.65 -36.86
C VAL A 189 -16.90 5.08 -36.85
N LEU A 190 -17.67 5.29 -35.77
CA LEU A 190 -19.12 5.09 -35.71
C LEU A 190 -19.84 6.44 -35.74
#